data_AF-A0A0C3HLM2-F1
#
_entry.id   AF-A0A0C3HLM2-F1
#
_cell.length_a   1.000
_cell.length_b   1.000
_cell.length_c   1.000
_cell.angle_alpha   90.00
_cell.angle_beta   90.00
_cell.angle_gamma   90.00
#
_symmetry.space_group_name_H-M   'P 1'
#
loop_
_entity.id
_entity.type
_entity.pdbx_description
1 polymer ?
#
loop_
_entity_poly.entity_id
_entity_poly.type
_entity_poly.pdbx_seq_one_letter_code
_entity_poly.pdbx_strand_id
1 'polypeptide(L)'
;SIGLLRNARVLSNVMCSVELYQTAAKLLEMRDTTMASGNDTRIGGLRTSITAATFPKIHIKGALPPKLSGYATCPTAAYNDLCDRECASGGMRNTSIFAMSLGYDRGVYGGSIAGLWALMDSAFMFDYSTGTHNLHLAEKISNTFTKVRGHDTGNPELNAHLLDMITVKACNFTALKAKAALEDQRHRLRSKPCVAIWDDLVAMSRFRLADAVFCHVWYDCPGDEASLAMVGLGCAIHDLIDIGPDISCGEISNIIPSLTGGDLSLEAIWSVYVGLVAALEWYATNDPFNPAALAILYTHWWQLDNMRHRTVTLMSRIPPSPEYAVSPEKLTSPPSFDTFTHKNGLKYEKGRTVLDIQRVELDRIEDTKFKDIQGVITKLVRPVLEFSGKRGTHLPVEATYCADVLEACLSRQHSEKIRLLWRLLLVMWKCGAMWKVVLASTQYVHQGYTNCDRHRDDYNETTW
;
A
#
# COMPACT_ATOMS: atom_id res chain seq x y z
N SER A 1 2.68 27.87 21.52
CA SER A 1 3.44 28.47 20.41
C SER A 1 3.56 27.44 19.28
N ILE A 2 3.73 27.88 18.03
CA ILE A 2 3.88 27.01 16.85
C ILE A 2 5.07 26.05 17.01
N GLY A 3 6.17 26.50 17.64
CA GLY A 3 7.34 25.67 17.93
C GLY A 3 7.08 24.47 18.87
N LEU A 4 6.21 24.62 19.88
CA LEU A 4 5.86 23.51 20.77
C LEU A 4 5.04 22.43 20.05
N LEU A 5 4.11 22.83 19.17
CA LEU A 5 3.32 21.90 18.36
C LEU A 5 4.21 21.15 17.36
N ARG A 6 5.12 21.87 16.69
CA ARG A 6 6.12 21.28 15.78
C ARG A 6 6.98 20.23 16.49
N ASN A 7 7.55 20.58 17.65
CA ASN A 7 8.37 19.65 18.44
C ASN A 7 7.57 18.41 18.88
N ALA A 8 6.31 18.57 19.27
CA ALA A 8 5.45 17.46 19.64
C ALA A 8 5.15 16.51 18.46
N ARG A 9 4.96 17.06 17.24
CA ARG A 9 4.77 16.26 16.01
C ARG A 9 6.02 15.46 15.64
N VAL A 10 7.20 16.08 15.70
CA VAL A 10 8.48 15.37 15.48
C VAL A 10 8.64 14.26 16.52
N LEU A 11 8.47 14.58 17.80
CA LEU A 11 8.62 13.61 18.88
C LEU A 11 7.66 12.43 18.71
N SER A 12 6.37 12.68 18.42
CA SER A 12 5.38 11.62 18.22
C SER A 12 5.79 10.63 17.12
N ASN A 13 6.33 11.14 16.01
CA ASN A 13 6.78 10.33 14.87
C ASN A 13 8.08 9.57 15.15
N VAL A 14 9.03 10.22 15.83
CA VAL A 14 10.26 9.55 16.28
C VAL A 14 9.90 8.42 17.25
N MET A 15 8.94 8.63 18.16
CA MET A 15 8.47 7.59 19.07
C MET A 15 7.83 6.42 18.34
N CYS A 16 6.98 6.65 17.32
CA CYS A 16 6.46 5.56 16.47
C CYS A 16 7.61 4.72 15.87
N SER A 17 8.67 5.37 15.40
CA SER A 17 9.83 4.69 14.82
C SER A 17 10.61 3.88 15.87
N VAL A 18 10.80 4.40 17.08
CA VAL A 18 11.47 3.66 18.17
C VAL A 18 10.62 2.46 18.62
N GLU A 19 9.31 2.67 18.75
CA GLU A 19 8.34 1.64 19.14
C GLU A 19 8.22 0.52 18.09
N LEU A 20 8.38 0.82 16.80
CA LEU A 20 8.37 -0.16 15.70
C LEU A 20 9.33 -1.31 15.97
N TYR A 21 10.60 -1.00 16.26
CA TYR A 21 11.63 -2.02 16.47
C TYR A 21 11.29 -2.94 17.66
N GLN A 22 10.93 -2.34 18.79
CA GLN A 22 10.63 -3.09 20.03
C GLN A 22 9.40 -3.98 19.84
N THR A 23 8.37 -3.45 19.20
CA THR A 23 7.13 -4.18 18.91
C THR A 23 7.38 -5.30 17.90
N ALA A 24 8.13 -5.04 16.83
CA ALA A 24 8.46 -6.05 15.82
C ALA A 24 9.26 -7.19 16.43
N ALA A 25 10.28 -6.90 17.25
CA ALA A 25 11.04 -7.94 17.95
C ALA A 25 10.14 -8.86 18.78
N LYS A 26 9.21 -8.25 19.54
CA LYS A 26 8.24 -8.98 20.36
C LYS A 26 7.25 -9.80 19.53
N LEU A 27 6.67 -9.23 18.48
CA LEU A 27 5.74 -9.94 17.60
C LEU A 27 6.41 -11.11 16.90
N LEU A 28 7.65 -10.95 16.45
CA LEU A 28 8.42 -12.03 15.84
C LEU A 28 8.69 -13.15 16.85
N GLU A 29 9.09 -12.83 18.09
CA GLU A 29 9.26 -13.83 19.15
C GLU A 29 7.96 -14.59 19.48
N MET A 30 6.85 -13.85 19.60
CA MET A 30 5.51 -14.43 19.81
C MET A 30 5.13 -15.37 18.66
N ARG A 31 5.30 -14.92 17.41
CA ARG A 31 5.03 -15.70 16.21
C ARG A 31 5.87 -16.97 16.17
N ASP A 32 7.17 -16.86 16.37
CA ASP A 32 8.08 -17.99 16.33
C ASP A 32 7.72 -19.03 17.42
N THR A 33 7.33 -18.56 18.61
CA THR A 33 6.81 -19.40 19.70
C THR A 33 5.51 -20.10 19.32
N THR A 34 4.55 -19.39 18.71
CA THR A 34 3.31 -20.00 18.21
C THR A 34 3.61 -21.07 17.15
N MET A 35 4.49 -20.78 16.19
CA MET A 35 4.87 -21.72 15.14
C MET A 35 5.58 -22.97 15.67
N ALA A 36 6.42 -22.82 16.69
CA ALA A 36 7.17 -23.92 17.29
C ALA A 36 6.31 -24.79 18.20
N SER A 37 5.47 -24.18 19.03
CA SER A 37 4.63 -24.89 20.01
C SER A 37 3.32 -25.41 19.44
N GLY A 38 2.82 -24.82 18.34
CA GLY A 38 1.48 -25.08 17.82
C GLY A 38 0.36 -24.42 18.63
N ASN A 39 0.69 -23.63 19.66
CA ASN A 39 -0.28 -22.97 20.53
C ASN A 39 -0.28 -21.46 20.28
N ASP A 40 -1.46 -20.87 20.24
CA ASP A 40 -1.63 -19.41 20.15
C ASP A 40 -0.93 -18.74 21.34
N THR A 41 -0.23 -17.62 21.08
CA THR A 41 0.37 -16.81 22.15
C THR A 41 -0.40 -15.52 22.31
N ARG A 42 -0.43 -15.01 23.55
CA ARG A 42 -1.08 -13.74 23.88
C ARG A 42 -0.27 -12.98 24.92
N ILE A 43 -0.05 -11.69 24.66
CA ILE A 43 0.57 -10.77 25.63
C ILE A 43 -0.20 -9.46 25.59
N GLY A 44 -0.98 -9.19 26.65
CA GLY A 44 -1.88 -8.04 26.68
C GLY A 44 -2.90 -8.10 25.53
N GLY A 45 -3.03 -7.01 24.79
CA GLY A 45 -3.88 -6.90 23.59
C GLY A 45 -3.24 -7.42 22.29
N LEU A 46 -2.13 -8.15 22.35
CA LEU A 46 -1.48 -8.77 21.19
C LEU A 46 -1.66 -10.29 21.21
N ARG A 47 -2.00 -10.87 20.06
CA ARG A 47 -2.11 -12.31 19.86
C ARG A 47 -1.41 -12.75 18.59
N THR A 48 -0.71 -13.88 18.62
CA THR A 48 -0.31 -14.60 17.41
C THR A 48 -1.01 -15.95 17.36
N SER A 49 -1.51 -16.33 16.18
CA SER A 49 -2.36 -17.51 16.03
C SER A 49 -2.08 -18.23 14.73
N ILE A 50 -2.02 -19.56 14.80
CA ILE A 50 -2.01 -20.44 13.61
C ILE A 50 -3.40 -20.97 13.29
N THR A 51 -4.29 -21.00 14.29
CA THR A 51 -5.67 -21.47 14.13
C THR A 51 -6.51 -20.45 13.37
N ALA A 52 -6.32 -19.16 13.66
CA ALA A 52 -6.93 -18.05 12.95
C ALA A 52 -6.36 -17.85 11.52
N ALA A 53 -5.20 -18.43 11.20
CA ALA A 53 -4.52 -18.29 9.91
C ALA A 53 -5.12 -19.20 8.81
N THR A 54 -6.45 -19.27 8.74
CA THR A 54 -7.19 -20.19 7.87
C THR A 54 -8.15 -19.45 6.96
N PHE A 55 -8.07 -19.70 5.65
CA PHE A 55 -9.02 -19.19 4.67
C PHE A 55 -9.95 -20.28 4.16
N PRO A 56 -11.19 -19.94 3.76
CA PRO A 56 -12.02 -20.81 2.95
C PRO A 56 -11.37 -21.07 1.59
N LYS A 57 -11.33 -22.34 1.19
CA LYS A 57 -10.88 -22.73 -0.16
C LYS A 57 -11.98 -22.40 -1.17
N ILE A 58 -11.63 -21.68 -2.23
CA ILE A 58 -12.54 -21.35 -3.33
C ILE A 58 -12.02 -21.87 -4.66
N HIS A 59 -12.90 -21.93 -5.66
CA HIS A 59 -12.51 -22.28 -7.01
C HIS A 59 -11.83 -21.09 -7.72
N ILE A 60 -10.66 -21.34 -8.32
CA ILE A 60 -9.91 -20.38 -9.12
C ILE A 60 -9.64 -20.91 -10.54
N LYS A 61 -9.47 -20.00 -11.49
CA LYS A 61 -9.14 -20.31 -12.89
C LYS A 61 -7.62 -20.38 -13.10
N GLY A 62 -7.13 -21.59 -13.33
CA GLY A 62 -5.70 -21.84 -13.57
C GLY A 62 -4.84 -21.60 -12.32
N ALA A 63 -3.51 -21.62 -12.51
CA ALA A 63 -2.56 -21.39 -11.42
C ALA A 63 -2.55 -19.93 -10.95
N LEU A 64 -2.22 -19.70 -9.67
CA LEU A 64 -1.94 -18.36 -9.18
C LEU A 64 -0.66 -17.83 -9.85
N PRO A 65 -0.61 -16.55 -10.25
CA PRO A 65 0.63 -15.96 -10.74
C PRO A 65 1.67 -15.94 -9.62
N PRO A 66 2.98 -16.10 -9.90
CA PRO A 66 3.99 -15.84 -8.89
C PRO A 66 4.01 -14.34 -8.55
N LYS A 67 4.18 -14.01 -7.28
CA LYS A 67 4.54 -12.66 -6.85
C LYS A 67 5.98 -12.39 -7.29
N LEU A 68 6.23 -11.23 -7.87
CA LEU A 68 7.59 -10.84 -8.27
C LEU A 68 8.24 -10.03 -7.15
N SER A 69 9.56 -9.81 -7.23
CA SER A 69 10.22 -8.91 -6.29
C SER A 69 9.81 -7.45 -6.49
N GLY A 70 10.00 -6.64 -5.44
CA GLY A 70 9.91 -5.19 -5.52
C GLY A 70 10.87 -4.56 -6.54
N TYR A 71 11.83 -5.32 -7.07
CA TYR A 71 12.77 -4.91 -8.11
C TYR A 71 12.35 -5.32 -9.53
N ALA A 72 11.21 -5.99 -9.71
CA ALA A 72 10.70 -6.28 -11.04
C ALA A 72 10.46 -4.98 -11.84
N THR A 73 10.86 -4.97 -13.10
CA THR A 73 10.81 -3.80 -14.00
C THR A 73 9.78 -4.01 -15.12
N CYS A 74 9.34 -2.91 -15.74
CA CYS A 74 8.45 -2.97 -16.89
C CYS A 74 9.28 -3.02 -18.19
N PRO A 75 9.22 -4.11 -18.98
CA PRO A 75 10.09 -4.27 -20.15
C PRO A 75 9.50 -3.61 -21.41
N THR A 76 8.94 -2.41 -21.29
CA THR A 76 8.28 -1.73 -22.43
C THR A 76 9.03 -0.47 -22.87
N ALA A 77 8.97 -0.17 -24.17
CA ALA A 77 9.52 1.07 -24.71
C ALA A 77 8.89 2.31 -24.06
N ALA A 78 7.57 2.30 -23.84
CA ALA A 78 6.86 3.41 -23.19
C ALA A 78 7.39 3.70 -21.78
N TYR A 79 7.76 2.67 -21.01
CA TYR A 79 8.38 2.87 -19.70
C TYR A 79 9.82 3.41 -19.83
N ASN A 80 10.60 2.91 -20.78
CA ASN A 80 11.94 3.45 -21.04
C ASN A 80 11.90 4.92 -21.46
N ASP A 81 10.99 5.29 -22.36
CA ASP A 81 10.78 6.68 -22.81
C ASP A 81 10.40 7.57 -21.62
N LEU A 82 9.56 7.05 -20.71
CA LEU A 82 9.19 7.73 -19.48
C LEU A 82 10.40 7.96 -18.56
N CYS A 83 11.23 6.93 -18.35
CA CYS A 83 12.46 7.06 -17.59
C CYS A 83 13.40 8.10 -18.20
N ASP A 84 13.57 8.08 -19.52
CA ASP A 84 14.46 9.00 -20.22
C ASP A 84 13.95 10.45 -20.12
N ARG A 85 12.63 10.66 -20.28
CA ARG A 85 11.99 11.98 -20.11
C ARG A 85 12.19 12.56 -18.72
N GLU A 86 12.05 11.74 -17.68
CA GLU A 86 12.23 12.16 -16.28
C GLU A 86 13.70 12.09 -15.82
N CYS A 87 14.65 11.83 -16.73
CA CYS A 87 16.07 11.69 -16.44
C CYS A 87 16.40 10.61 -15.38
N ALA A 88 15.55 9.57 -15.28
CA ALA A 88 15.75 8.47 -14.36
C ALA A 88 16.90 7.57 -14.82
N SER A 89 17.87 7.35 -13.91
CA SER A 89 19.07 6.55 -14.18
C SER A 89 19.39 5.58 -13.03
N GLY A 90 20.15 4.53 -13.31
CA GLY A 90 20.49 3.50 -12.33
C GLY A 90 19.25 2.86 -11.69
N GLY A 91 19.24 2.73 -10.37
CA GLY A 91 18.13 2.13 -9.61
C GLY A 91 16.79 2.87 -9.76
N MET A 92 16.79 4.15 -10.15
CA MET A 92 15.54 4.89 -10.43
C MET A 92 14.80 4.39 -11.67
N ARG A 93 15.42 3.55 -12.51
CA ARG A 93 14.75 2.87 -13.63
C ARG A 93 13.99 1.61 -13.19
N ASN A 94 13.98 1.28 -11.90
CA ASN A 94 13.06 0.29 -11.38
C ASN A 94 11.67 0.91 -11.20
N THR A 95 10.61 0.20 -11.59
CA THR A 95 9.23 0.74 -11.55
C THR A 95 8.77 1.09 -10.14
N SER A 96 9.08 0.25 -9.14
CA SER A 96 8.70 0.50 -7.75
C SER A 96 9.42 1.71 -7.17
N ILE A 97 10.74 1.79 -7.40
CA ILE A 97 11.54 2.95 -6.98
C ILE A 97 11.05 4.21 -7.69
N PHE A 98 10.81 4.16 -8.99
CA PHE A 98 10.33 5.29 -9.78
C PHE A 98 8.98 5.80 -9.27
N ALA A 99 8.02 4.90 -9.06
CA ALA A 99 6.68 5.21 -8.57
C ALA A 99 6.72 5.86 -7.17
N MET A 100 7.49 5.30 -6.24
CA MET A 100 7.67 5.86 -4.90
C MET A 100 8.41 7.21 -4.94
N SER A 101 9.46 7.31 -5.75
CA SER A 101 10.30 8.51 -5.74
C SER A 101 9.64 9.68 -6.45
N LEU A 102 8.87 9.44 -7.52
CA LEU A 102 8.31 10.53 -8.32
C LEU A 102 6.78 10.59 -8.28
N GLY A 103 6.11 9.45 -8.37
CA GLY A 103 4.64 9.38 -8.35
C GLY A 103 4.06 9.74 -6.99
N TYR A 104 4.55 9.09 -5.95
CA TYR A 104 4.15 9.36 -4.56
C TYR A 104 4.56 10.77 -4.15
N ASP A 105 5.79 11.19 -4.46
CA ASP A 105 6.26 12.53 -4.15
C ASP A 105 5.39 13.62 -4.80
N ARG A 106 5.25 13.62 -6.13
CA ARG A 106 4.42 14.62 -6.83
C ARG A 106 2.95 14.52 -6.46
N GLY A 107 2.53 13.37 -5.95
CA GLY A 107 1.17 13.05 -5.59
C GLY A 107 0.75 13.53 -4.21
N VAL A 108 1.58 13.27 -3.20
CA VAL A 108 1.31 13.59 -1.80
C VAL A 108 1.83 14.99 -1.46
N TYR A 109 2.91 15.44 -2.12
CA TYR A 109 3.63 16.67 -1.76
C TYR A 109 3.50 17.83 -2.75
N GLY A 110 2.83 17.62 -3.89
CA GLY A 110 2.65 18.66 -4.90
C GLY A 110 3.94 19.06 -5.65
N GLY A 111 5.03 18.31 -5.48
CA GLY A 111 6.26 18.43 -6.28
C GLY A 111 7.16 19.64 -5.98
N SER A 112 6.94 20.36 -4.88
CA SER A 112 7.66 21.61 -4.53
C SER A 112 9.14 21.41 -4.18
N ILE A 113 9.54 20.20 -3.74
CA ILE A 113 10.92 19.82 -3.38
C ILE A 113 11.30 18.47 -4.03
N ALA A 114 10.64 18.15 -5.14
CA ALA A 114 10.51 16.78 -5.66
C ALA A 114 11.82 16.02 -5.83
N GLY A 115 12.91 16.67 -6.22
CA GLY A 115 14.19 15.99 -6.40
C GLY A 115 14.82 15.47 -5.10
N LEU A 116 14.62 16.16 -3.98
CA LEU A 116 15.27 15.82 -2.71
C LEU A 116 14.47 14.77 -1.94
N TRP A 117 13.14 14.87 -1.96
CA TRP A 117 12.23 13.92 -1.30
C TRP A 117 12.18 12.60 -2.04
N ALA A 118 12.12 12.63 -3.38
CA ALA A 118 12.24 11.45 -4.23
C ALA A 118 13.38 10.52 -3.84
N LEU A 119 14.59 11.09 -3.70
CA LEU A 119 15.77 10.32 -3.37
C LEU A 119 15.74 9.79 -1.92
N MET A 120 15.17 10.54 -0.97
CA MET A 120 15.00 10.04 0.39
C MET A 120 13.94 8.95 0.46
N ASP A 121 12.84 9.04 -0.28
CA ASP A 121 11.77 8.03 -0.30
C ASP A 121 12.22 6.74 -0.99
N SER A 122 13.13 6.84 -1.96
CA SER A 122 13.80 5.67 -2.53
C SER A 122 14.59 4.85 -1.50
N ALA A 123 15.03 5.46 -0.39
CA ALA A 123 15.76 4.77 0.68
C ALA A 123 14.97 3.60 1.27
N PHE A 124 13.63 3.71 1.32
CA PHE A 124 12.73 2.64 1.74
C PHE A 124 13.05 1.31 1.07
N MET A 125 13.10 1.32 -0.27
CA MET A 125 13.31 0.10 -1.07
C MET A 125 14.66 -0.55 -0.76
N PHE A 126 15.67 0.27 -0.46
CA PHE A 126 17.01 -0.23 -0.17
C PHE A 126 17.16 -0.73 1.27
N ASP A 127 16.66 0.02 2.24
CA ASP A 127 16.73 -0.36 3.66
C ASP A 127 15.81 -1.55 3.98
N TYR A 128 14.70 -1.72 3.25
CA TYR A 128 13.80 -2.85 3.40
C TYR A 128 14.21 -4.09 2.58
N SER A 129 14.66 -3.92 1.32
CA SER A 129 14.85 -5.06 0.40
C SER A 129 16.30 -5.42 0.08
N THR A 130 17.29 -4.55 0.36
CA THR A 130 18.74 -4.82 0.12
C THR A 130 19.60 -4.76 1.38
N GLY A 131 18.97 -4.58 2.54
CA GLY A 131 19.60 -4.21 3.80
C GLY A 131 20.82 -5.06 4.17
N THR A 132 21.95 -4.37 4.41
CA THR A 132 23.29 -4.84 4.86
C THR A 132 24.29 -5.30 3.79
N HIS A 133 23.87 -5.61 2.56
CA HIS A 133 24.80 -6.23 1.59
C HIS A 133 25.53 -5.25 0.65
N ASN A 134 25.16 -3.95 0.62
CA ASN A 134 25.82 -2.95 -0.23
C ASN A 134 26.16 -1.65 0.54
N LEU A 135 27.40 -1.56 1.05
CA LEU A 135 27.89 -0.41 1.81
C LEU A 135 27.93 0.88 0.97
N HIS A 136 28.34 0.79 -0.29
CA HIS A 136 28.44 1.94 -1.18
C HIS A 136 27.07 2.59 -1.46
N LEU A 137 26.03 1.77 -1.63
CA LEU A 137 24.66 2.24 -1.79
C LEU A 137 24.13 2.87 -0.50
N ALA A 138 24.41 2.27 0.65
CA ALA A 138 24.06 2.84 1.96
C ALA A 138 24.72 4.22 2.17
N GLU A 139 25.97 4.39 1.79
CA GLU A 139 26.67 5.68 1.81
C GLU A 139 26.00 6.70 0.88
N LYS A 140 25.62 6.30 -0.34
CA LYS A 140 24.91 7.19 -1.27
C LYS A 140 23.56 7.66 -0.71
N ILE A 141 22.79 6.76 -0.11
CA ILE A 141 21.52 7.10 0.53
C ILE A 141 21.75 8.07 1.69
N SER A 142 22.70 7.77 2.58
CA SER A 142 23.05 8.64 3.71
C SER A 142 23.48 10.04 3.26
N ASN A 143 24.30 10.12 2.21
CA ASN A 143 24.73 11.39 1.62
C ASN A 143 23.57 12.24 1.10
N THR A 144 22.48 11.63 0.63
CA THR A 144 21.26 12.36 0.24
C THR A 144 20.69 13.13 1.45
N PHE A 145 20.51 12.49 2.60
CA PHE A 145 19.99 13.15 3.80
C PHE A 145 20.89 14.31 4.25
N THR A 146 22.22 14.15 4.16
CA THR A 146 23.18 15.22 4.46
C THR A 146 23.05 16.40 3.49
N LYS A 147 22.87 16.13 2.19
CA LYS A 147 22.67 17.18 1.18
C LYS A 147 21.39 17.97 1.43
N VAL A 148 20.27 17.31 1.73
CA VAL A 148 19.01 18.02 2.05
C VAL A 148 19.16 18.84 3.32
N ARG A 149 19.87 18.32 4.34
CA ARG A 149 20.10 19.04 5.61
C ARG A 149 20.88 20.34 5.42
N GLY A 150 21.81 20.38 4.47
CA GLY A 150 22.61 21.55 4.15
C GLY A 150 21.94 22.52 3.17
N HIS A 151 20.74 22.20 2.66
CA HIS A 151 20.05 23.04 1.68
C HIS A 151 19.39 24.24 2.35
N ASP A 152 19.78 25.45 1.95
CA ASP A 152 19.09 26.68 2.35
C ASP A 152 18.12 27.12 1.26
N THR A 153 16.83 27.13 1.58
CA THR A 153 15.77 27.57 0.67
C THR A 153 15.58 29.09 0.62
N GLY A 154 16.28 29.84 1.47
CA GLY A 154 16.03 31.26 1.70
C GLY A 154 14.74 31.54 2.48
N ASN A 155 13.99 30.50 2.88
CA ASN A 155 12.80 30.61 3.72
C ASN A 155 13.03 29.86 5.06
N PRO A 156 13.07 30.58 6.21
CA PRO A 156 13.31 29.96 7.52
C PRO A 156 12.28 28.90 7.94
N GLU A 157 11.01 29.08 7.56
CA GLU A 157 9.91 28.16 7.91
C GLU A 157 10.02 26.88 7.10
N LEU A 158 10.33 27.00 5.81
CA LEU A 158 10.59 25.86 4.93
C LEU A 158 11.84 25.10 5.35
N ASN A 159 12.92 25.81 5.72
CA ASN A 159 14.14 25.19 6.26
C ASN A 159 13.85 24.42 7.56
N ALA A 160 13.03 24.99 8.45
CA ALA A 160 12.61 24.33 9.68
C ALA A 160 11.80 23.04 9.41
N HIS A 161 10.86 23.10 8.48
CA HIS A 161 10.09 21.93 8.05
C HIS A 161 10.97 20.85 7.41
N LEU A 162 11.93 21.24 6.55
CA LEU A 162 12.90 20.31 5.96
C LEU A 162 13.71 19.55 7.01
N LEU A 163 14.19 20.25 8.06
CA LEU A 163 14.93 19.62 9.14
C LEU A 163 14.09 18.59 9.91
N ASP A 164 12.81 18.88 10.13
CA ASP A 164 11.90 17.94 10.76
C ASP A 164 11.69 16.69 9.91
N MET A 165 11.41 16.87 8.63
CA MET A 165 11.16 15.75 7.70
C MET A 165 12.38 14.86 7.54
N ILE A 166 13.58 15.44 7.45
CA ILE A 166 14.85 14.69 7.46
C ILE A 166 14.95 13.84 8.73
N THR A 167 14.65 14.42 9.89
CA THR A 167 14.72 13.72 11.17
C THR A 167 13.72 12.57 11.23
N VAL A 168 12.46 12.83 10.88
CA VAL A 168 11.38 11.84 10.88
C VAL A 168 11.70 10.69 9.91
N LYS A 169 12.04 10.99 8.65
CA LYS A 169 12.39 9.96 7.65
C LYS A 169 13.61 9.15 8.07
N ALA A 170 14.68 9.79 8.56
CA ALA A 170 15.89 9.10 9.00
C ALA A 170 15.62 8.13 10.16
N CYS A 171 14.84 8.56 11.17
CA CYS A 171 14.44 7.68 12.27
C CYS A 171 13.59 6.51 11.77
N ASN A 172 12.61 6.78 10.90
CA ASN A 172 11.70 5.76 10.39
C ASN A 172 12.44 4.70 9.55
N PHE A 173 13.28 5.11 8.60
CA PHE A 173 14.03 4.17 7.77
C PHE A 173 15.05 3.36 8.58
N THR A 174 15.71 3.98 9.56
CA THR A 174 16.60 3.25 10.49
C THR A 174 15.86 2.17 11.26
N ALA A 175 14.67 2.49 11.78
CA ALA A 175 13.85 1.52 12.49
C ALA A 175 13.38 0.38 11.57
N LEU A 176 12.95 0.70 10.35
CA LEU A 176 12.55 -0.30 9.36
C LEU A 176 13.71 -1.23 8.99
N LYS A 177 14.90 -0.67 8.75
CA LYS A 177 16.12 -1.45 8.50
C LYS A 177 16.43 -2.42 9.64
N ALA A 178 16.28 -1.96 10.89
CA ALA A 178 16.47 -2.79 12.06
C ALA A 178 15.43 -3.91 12.16
N LYS A 179 14.15 -3.63 11.86
CA LYS A 179 13.09 -4.65 11.73
C LYS A 179 13.44 -5.66 10.63
N ALA A 180 13.88 -5.19 9.47
CA ALA A 180 14.26 -6.08 8.38
C ALA A 180 15.38 -7.05 8.79
N ALA A 181 16.41 -6.54 9.47
CA ALA A 181 17.49 -7.37 10.00
C ALA A 181 16.98 -8.42 11.03
N LEU A 182 16.01 -8.08 11.88
CA LEU A 182 15.40 -9.05 12.79
C LEU A 182 14.70 -10.19 12.02
N GLU A 183 13.96 -9.85 10.98
CA GLU A 183 13.27 -10.83 10.15
C GLU A 183 14.26 -11.71 9.36
N ASP A 184 15.38 -11.17 8.87
CA ASP A 184 16.39 -11.93 8.11
C ASP A 184 17.22 -12.88 8.99
N GLN A 185 17.45 -12.53 10.26
CA GLN A 185 18.09 -13.43 11.24
C GLN A 185 17.31 -14.74 11.44
N ARG A 186 16.03 -14.76 11.06
CA ARG A 186 15.12 -15.90 11.20
C ARG A 186 15.04 -16.79 9.95
N HIS A 187 15.95 -16.65 8.98
CA HIS A 187 16.00 -17.44 7.74
C HIS A 187 15.96 -18.97 7.93
N ARG A 188 16.34 -19.48 9.12
CA ARG A 188 16.29 -20.92 9.44
C ARG A 188 14.91 -21.41 9.88
N LEU A 189 13.98 -20.52 10.21
CA LEU A 189 12.62 -20.89 10.57
C LEU A 189 11.84 -21.23 9.30
N ARG A 190 11.31 -22.46 9.24
CA ARG A 190 10.45 -22.86 8.14
C ARG A 190 9.17 -22.03 8.19
N SER A 191 8.98 -21.22 7.16
CA SER A 191 7.79 -20.40 6.96
C SER A 191 6.50 -21.24 6.99
N LYS A 192 5.48 -20.77 7.72
CA LYS A 192 4.18 -21.42 7.89
C LYS A 192 3.08 -20.36 8.08
N PRO A 193 1.81 -20.69 7.79
CA PRO A 193 0.68 -19.80 8.06
C PRO A 193 0.60 -19.37 9.53
N CYS A 194 0.64 -18.06 9.79
CA CYS A 194 0.43 -17.48 11.11
C CYS A 194 -0.03 -16.04 10.97
N VAL A 195 -0.81 -15.54 11.94
CA VAL A 195 -1.29 -14.15 11.97
C VAL A 195 -0.92 -13.46 13.27
N ALA A 196 -0.69 -12.15 13.20
CA ALA A 196 -0.66 -11.25 14.35
C ALA A 196 -1.98 -10.47 14.43
N ILE A 197 -2.57 -10.39 15.62
CA ILE A 197 -3.88 -9.78 15.87
C ILE A 197 -3.72 -8.79 17.02
N TRP A 198 -4.16 -7.56 16.78
CA TRP A 198 -4.14 -6.44 17.72
C TRP A 198 -5.55 -6.12 18.19
N ASP A 199 -5.77 -6.11 19.50
CA ASP A 199 -7.00 -5.63 20.13
C ASP A 199 -7.05 -4.09 20.17
N ASP A 200 -5.89 -3.43 20.27
CA ASP A 200 -5.73 -1.96 20.26
C ASP A 200 -5.38 -1.46 18.86
N LEU A 201 -6.38 -0.94 18.14
CA LEU A 201 -6.23 -0.44 16.78
C LEU A 201 -5.45 0.89 16.70
N VAL A 202 -5.39 1.66 17.79
CA VAL A 202 -4.58 2.90 17.83
C VAL A 202 -3.10 2.52 17.85
N ALA A 203 -2.73 1.59 18.74
CA ALA A 203 -1.36 1.09 18.82
C ALA A 203 -0.93 0.40 17.52
N MET A 204 -1.82 -0.40 16.92
CA MET A 204 -1.58 -1.00 15.61
C MET A 204 -1.39 0.05 14.51
N SER A 205 -2.21 1.12 14.51
CA SER A 205 -2.09 2.20 13.52
C SER A 205 -0.75 2.93 13.64
N ARG A 206 -0.27 3.16 14.87
CA ARG A 206 1.05 3.75 15.12
C ARG A 206 2.20 2.83 14.69
N PHE A 207 2.07 1.52 14.93
CA PHE A 207 3.01 0.53 14.42
C PHE A 207 3.02 0.52 12.89
N ARG A 208 1.85 0.46 12.26
CA ARG A 208 1.72 0.39 10.80
C ARG A 208 2.20 1.65 10.12
N LEU A 209 1.98 2.81 10.73
CA LEU A 209 2.55 4.09 10.30
C LEU A 209 4.08 4.02 10.12
N ALA A 210 4.78 3.46 11.10
CA ALA A 210 6.23 3.33 11.01
C ALA A 210 6.63 2.21 10.03
N ASP A 211 5.94 1.07 10.07
CA ASP A 211 6.26 -0.07 9.21
C ASP A 211 6.04 0.20 7.71
N ALA A 212 4.98 0.94 7.35
CA ALA A 212 4.70 1.40 5.99
C ALA A 212 5.49 2.66 5.60
N VAL A 213 6.33 3.17 6.50
CA VAL A 213 7.07 4.43 6.37
C VAL A 213 6.20 5.66 6.11
N PHE A 214 5.05 5.74 6.74
CA PHE A 214 4.14 6.89 6.67
C PHE A 214 4.28 7.85 7.86
N CYS A 215 5.31 7.74 8.71
CA CYS A 215 5.51 8.73 9.79
C CYS A 215 5.65 10.16 9.25
N HIS A 216 6.31 10.35 8.13
CA HIS A 216 6.47 11.67 7.53
C HIS A 216 5.15 12.18 6.93
N VAL A 217 4.27 11.30 6.45
CA VAL A 217 2.89 11.65 6.06
C VAL A 217 2.08 12.09 7.29
N TRP A 218 2.19 11.33 8.39
CA TRP A 218 1.51 11.64 9.64
C TRP A 218 1.94 12.98 10.23
N TYR A 219 3.21 13.35 10.08
CA TYR A 219 3.71 14.67 10.48
C TYR A 219 2.95 15.83 9.80
N ASP A 220 2.63 15.68 8.52
CA ASP A 220 1.91 16.68 7.72
C ASP A 220 0.38 16.59 7.85
N CYS A 221 -0.14 15.55 8.50
CA CYS A 221 -1.57 15.41 8.74
C CYS A 221 -2.11 16.43 9.78
N PRO A 222 -3.44 16.63 9.82
CA PRO A 222 -4.10 17.39 10.89
C PRO A 222 -3.77 16.90 12.31
N GLY A 223 -3.53 15.59 12.45
CA GLY A 223 -3.25 14.95 13.74
C GLY A 223 -4.50 14.46 14.48
N ASP A 224 -5.62 14.30 13.76
CA ASP A 224 -6.89 13.78 14.30
C ASP A 224 -7.03 12.25 14.13
N GLU A 225 -8.06 11.69 14.77
CA GLU A 225 -8.36 10.26 14.71
C GLU A 225 -8.60 9.79 13.27
N ALA A 226 -9.35 10.56 12.47
CA ALA A 226 -9.70 10.18 11.11
C ALA A 226 -8.46 10.04 10.22
N SER A 227 -7.50 10.97 10.36
CA SER A 227 -6.22 10.92 9.65
C SER A 227 -5.40 9.73 10.12
N LEU A 228 -5.35 9.44 11.43
CA LEU A 228 -4.61 8.30 11.99
C LEU A 228 -5.21 6.97 11.53
N ALA A 229 -6.54 6.83 11.58
CA ALA A 229 -7.26 5.68 11.09
C ALA A 229 -7.03 5.49 9.58
N MET A 230 -7.01 6.57 8.80
CA MET A 230 -6.79 6.48 7.36
C MET A 230 -5.36 6.06 7.01
N VAL A 231 -4.34 6.71 7.58
CA VAL A 231 -2.95 6.36 7.24
C VAL A 231 -2.50 5.04 7.88
N GLY A 232 -3.05 4.69 9.05
CA GLY A 232 -2.75 3.44 9.75
C GLY A 232 -3.56 2.26 9.22
N LEU A 233 -4.90 2.35 9.24
CA LEU A 233 -5.80 1.26 8.83
C LEU A 233 -6.15 1.28 7.35
N GLY A 234 -6.10 2.42 6.67
CA GLY A 234 -6.26 2.49 5.21
C GLY A 234 -5.15 1.76 4.45
N CYS A 235 -4.03 1.44 5.11
CA CYS A 235 -3.05 0.47 4.62
C CYS A 235 -3.65 -0.92 4.33
N ALA A 236 -4.88 -1.21 4.80
CA ALA A 236 -5.67 -2.36 4.37
C ALA A 236 -5.83 -2.43 2.84
N ILE A 237 -5.76 -1.28 2.14
CA ILE A 237 -5.73 -1.25 0.68
C ILE A 237 -4.61 -2.11 0.10
N HIS A 238 -3.46 -2.12 0.79
CA HIS A 238 -2.31 -2.93 0.46
C HIS A 238 -2.44 -4.35 0.98
N ASP A 239 -2.72 -4.46 2.28
CA ASP A 239 -2.68 -5.73 3.00
C ASP A 239 -3.78 -6.70 2.54
N LEU A 240 -4.92 -6.20 2.03
CA LEU A 240 -5.99 -7.05 1.47
C LEU A 240 -5.54 -7.84 0.23
N ILE A 241 -4.76 -7.22 -0.66
CA ILE A 241 -4.37 -7.88 -1.92
C ILE A 241 -3.17 -8.83 -1.74
N ASP A 242 -2.42 -8.65 -0.66
CA ASP A 242 -1.27 -9.49 -0.30
C ASP A 242 -1.54 -10.41 0.90
N ILE A 243 -2.79 -10.44 1.39
CA ILE A 243 -3.18 -11.17 2.61
C ILE A 243 -2.80 -12.66 2.58
N GLY A 244 -2.97 -13.34 1.45
CA GLY A 244 -2.63 -14.75 1.35
C GLY A 244 -1.13 -15.02 1.45
N PRO A 245 -0.29 -14.43 0.59
CA PRO A 245 1.15 -14.63 0.68
C PRO A 245 1.76 -14.13 2.00
N ASP A 246 1.25 -13.03 2.57
CA ASP A 246 1.68 -12.51 3.88
C ASP A 246 1.39 -13.51 5.00
N ILE A 247 0.16 -14.03 5.06
CA ILE A 247 -0.21 -15.01 6.08
C ILE A 247 0.57 -16.30 5.87
N SER A 248 0.73 -16.74 4.60
CA SER A 248 1.50 -17.94 4.25
C SER A 248 2.90 -17.93 4.84
N CYS A 249 3.52 -16.74 4.92
CA CYS A 249 4.86 -16.59 5.48
C CYS A 249 4.93 -16.21 6.96
N GLY A 250 3.77 -15.95 7.58
CA GLY A 250 3.71 -15.44 8.95
C GLY A 250 4.21 -13.99 9.06
N GLU A 251 3.88 -13.15 8.07
CA GLU A 251 4.14 -11.71 8.15
C GLU A 251 3.41 -11.11 9.37
N ILE A 252 4.12 -10.33 10.17
CA ILE A 252 3.61 -9.78 11.44
C ILE A 252 2.90 -8.43 11.25
N SER A 253 3.00 -7.85 10.05
CA SER A 253 2.58 -6.47 9.77
C SER A 253 1.27 -6.36 9.00
N ASN A 254 0.75 -7.48 8.45
CA ASN A 254 -0.53 -7.48 7.76
C ASN A 254 -1.67 -7.21 8.77
N ILE A 255 -2.43 -6.14 8.56
CA ILE A 255 -3.40 -5.67 9.55
C ILE A 255 -4.78 -6.33 9.45
N ILE A 256 -5.07 -7.06 8.36
CA ILE A 256 -6.41 -7.60 8.12
C ILE A 256 -6.88 -8.53 9.26
N PRO A 257 -6.05 -9.44 9.80
CA PRO A 257 -6.44 -10.25 10.95
C PRO A 257 -6.89 -9.44 12.16
N SER A 258 -6.31 -8.25 12.38
CA SER A 258 -6.76 -7.34 13.45
C SER A 258 -8.10 -6.71 13.13
N LEU A 259 -8.31 -6.25 11.90
CA LEU A 259 -9.57 -5.64 11.46
C LEU A 259 -10.75 -6.63 11.49
N THR A 260 -10.46 -7.92 11.30
CA THR A 260 -11.43 -8.99 11.41
C THR A 260 -11.49 -9.65 12.81
N GLY A 261 -10.69 -9.20 13.77
CA GLY A 261 -10.62 -9.81 15.11
C GLY A 261 -10.12 -11.27 15.11
N GLY A 262 -9.47 -11.70 14.03
CA GLY A 262 -9.00 -13.06 13.80
C GLY A 262 -9.95 -13.94 12.98
N ASP A 263 -11.14 -13.45 12.60
CA ASP A 263 -12.01 -14.18 11.68
C ASP A 263 -11.61 -13.94 10.23
N LEU A 264 -11.00 -14.93 9.57
CA LEU A 264 -10.62 -14.84 8.15
C LEU A 264 -11.66 -15.48 7.23
N SER A 265 -12.91 -15.55 7.66
CA SER A 265 -14.05 -15.84 6.79
C SER A 265 -14.17 -14.80 5.67
N LEU A 266 -14.69 -15.23 4.51
CA LEU A 266 -14.91 -14.30 3.38
C LEU A 266 -15.90 -13.19 3.75
N GLU A 267 -16.82 -13.44 4.68
CA GLU A 267 -17.78 -12.45 5.17
C GLU A 267 -17.10 -11.37 6.01
N ALA A 268 -16.25 -11.74 6.97
CA ALA A 268 -15.53 -10.77 7.78
C ALA A 268 -14.58 -9.90 6.94
N ILE A 269 -13.84 -10.52 6.01
CA ILE A 269 -12.95 -9.79 5.09
C ILE A 269 -13.77 -8.90 4.14
N TRP A 270 -14.94 -9.36 3.68
CA TRP A 270 -15.84 -8.54 2.88
C TRP A 270 -16.31 -7.30 3.65
N SER A 271 -16.66 -7.42 4.93
CA SER A 271 -17.03 -6.26 5.76
C SER A 271 -15.90 -5.23 5.89
N VAL A 272 -14.65 -5.69 6.04
CA VAL A 272 -13.46 -4.81 6.01
C VAL A 272 -13.32 -4.12 4.64
N TYR A 273 -13.50 -4.87 3.55
CA TYR A 273 -13.49 -4.32 2.19
C TYR A 273 -14.55 -3.22 2.00
N VAL A 274 -15.77 -3.44 2.48
CA VAL A 274 -16.87 -2.46 2.43
C VAL A 274 -16.52 -1.19 3.23
N GLY A 275 -16.00 -1.37 4.44
CA GLY A 275 -15.55 -0.27 5.30
C GLY A 275 -14.48 0.59 4.63
N LEU A 276 -13.51 -0.06 3.98
CA LEU A 276 -12.47 0.62 3.21
C LEU A 276 -13.07 1.41 2.03
N VAL A 277 -13.98 0.82 1.26
CA VAL A 277 -14.66 1.54 0.15
C VAL A 277 -15.41 2.77 0.67
N ALA A 278 -16.09 2.66 1.81
CA ALA A 278 -16.83 3.78 2.41
C ALA A 278 -15.88 4.91 2.84
N ALA A 279 -14.73 4.56 3.45
CA ALA A 279 -13.71 5.54 3.82
C ALA A 279 -13.10 6.24 2.60
N LEU A 280 -12.77 5.48 1.55
CA LEU A 280 -12.23 6.03 0.29
C LEU A 280 -13.23 6.99 -0.37
N GLU A 281 -14.53 6.64 -0.40
CA GLU A 281 -15.58 7.51 -0.94
C GLU A 281 -15.75 8.80 -0.14
N TRP A 282 -15.64 8.72 1.20
CA TRP A 282 -15.71 9.89 2.07
C TRP A 282 -14.55 10.85 1.80
N TYR A 283 -13.31 10.35 1.76
CA TYR A 283 -12.13 11.20 1.50
C TYR A 283 -12.15 11.79 0.08
N ALA A 284 -12.50 11.00 -0.94
CA ALA A 284 -12.62 11.49 -2.31
C ALA A 284 -13.59 12.69 -2.43
N THR A 285 -14.63 12.72 -1.59
CA THR A 285 -15.66 13.76 -1.62
C THR A 285 -15.35 14.95 -0.71
N ASN A 286 -14.90 14.69 0.52
CA ASN A 286 -14.86 15.70 1.58
C ASN A 286 -13.46 16.25 1.84
N ASP A 287 -12.42 15.42 1.72
CA ASP A 287 -11.04 15.82 2.01
C ASP A 287 -10.03 15.12 1.09
N PRO A 288 -10.12 15.34 -0.24
CA PRO A 288 -9.35 14.57 -1.23
C PRO A 288 -7.85 14.92 -1.24
N PHE A 289 -7.44 15.93 -0.49
CA PHE A 289 -6.06 16.43 -0.40
C PHE A 289 -5.43 16.18 0.97
N ASN A 290 -6.10 15.47 1.88
CA ASN A 290 -5.53 15.04 3.14
C ASN A 290 -4.26 14.20 2.88
N PRO A 291 -3.09 14.50 3.50
CA PRO A 291 -1.88 13.72 3.27
C PRO A 291 -2.05 12.22 3.58
N ALA A 292 -2.81 11.86 4.62
CA ALA A 292 -3.13 10.46 4.93
C ALA A 292 -3.90 9.81 3.79
N ALA A 293 -4.93 10.48 3.27
CA ALA A 293 -5.74 9.95 2.19
C ALA A 293 -4.97 9.87 0.87
N LEU A 294 -4.12 10.86 0.57
CA LEU A 294 -3.24 10.86 -0.60
C LEU A 294 -2.25 9.69 -0.54
N ALA A 295 -1.64 9.44 0.62
CA ALA A 295 -0.76 8.28 0.80
C ALA A 295 -1.45 6.96 0.42
N ILE A 296 -2.71 6.78 0.83
CA ILE A 296 -3.51 5.60 0.49
C ILE A 296 -3.92 5.58 -0.98
N LEU A 297 -4.30 6.72 -1.58
CA LEU A 297 -4.58 6.84 -3.00
C LEU A 297 -3.38 6.41 -3.84
N TYR A 298 -2.18 6.93 -3.54
CA TYR A 298 -0.97 6.61 -4.29
C TYR A 298 -0.46 5.20 -3.99
N THR A 299 -0.75 4.64 -2.82
CA THR A 299 -0.52 3.20 -2.56
C THR A 299 -1.30 2.34 -3.55
N HIS A 300 -2.58 2.63 -3.83
CA HIS A 300 -3.36 1.89 -4.81
C HIS A 300 -2.73 1.91 -6.22
N TRP A 301 -2.33 3.09 -6.68
CA TRP A 301 -1.75 3.25 -8.02
C TRP A 301 -0.35 2.61 -8.11
N TRP A 302 0.46 2.77 -7.05
CA TRP A 302 1.74 2.08 -6.91
C TRP A 302 1.59 0.56 -7.03
N GLN A 303 0.55 -0.04 -6.44
CA GLN A 303 0.32 -1.48 -6.57
C GLN A 303 -0.06 -1.94 -7.98
N LEU A 304 -0.54 -1.03 -8.82
CA LEU A 304 -0.91 -1.31 -10.21
C LEU A 304 0.28 -1.10 -11.15
N ASP A 305 1.11 -0.09 -10.91
CA ASP A 305 2.35 0.15 -11.69
C ASP A 305 3.55 -0.70 -11.21
N ASN A 306 3.44 -1.34 -10.05
CA ASN A 306 4.44 -2.26 -9.55
C ASN A 306 4.18 -3.70 -10.03
N MET A 307 5.16 -4.25 -10.77
CA MET A 307 5.08 -5.60 -11.33
C MET A 307 5.05 -6.71 -10.26
N ARG A 308 5.41 -6.41 -9.00
CA ARG A 308 5.35 -7.33 -7.84
C ARG A 308 3.97 -7.94 -7.61
N HIS A 309 2.94 -7.10 -7.54
CA HIS A 309 1.65 -7.51 -6.97
C HIS A 309 0.81 -8.37 -7.92
N ARG A 310 1.05 -8.30 -9.23
CA ARG A 310 0.32 -9.03 -10.29
C ARG A 310 -1.19 -8.86 -10.19
N THR A 311 -1.62 -7.65 -9.83
CA THR A 311 -2.99 -7.32 -9.42
C THR A 311 -4.02 -7.72 -10.48
N VAL A 312 -3.81 -7.37 -11.75
CA VAL A 312 -4.76 -7.68 -12.82
C VAL A 312 -4.73 -9.17 -13.20
N THR A 313 -3.55 -9.80 -13.20
CA THR A 313 -3.44 -11.26 -13.39
C THR A 313 -4.14 -12.03 -12.27
N LEU A 314 -4.17 -11.52 -11.04
CA LEU A 314 -4.94 -12.11 -9.94
C LEU A 314 -6.44 -11.97 -10.17
N MET A 315 -6.92 -10.82 -10.66
CA MET A 315 -8.33 -10.63 -11.00
C MET A 315 -8.84 -11.69 -11.99
N SER A 316 -7.99 -12.14 -12.93
CA SER A 316 -8.38 -13.12 -13.95
C SER A 316 -8.62 -14.52 -13.38
N ARG A 317 -8.17 -14.79 -12.15
CA ARG A 317 -8.33 -16.08 -11.46
C ARG A 317 -9.72 -16.28 -10.90
N ILE A 318 -10.49 -15.20 -10.74
CA ILE A 318 -11.86 -15.26 -10.26
C ILE A 318 -12.82 -15.02 -11.43
N PRO A 319 -13.85 -15.87 -11.62
CA PRO A 319 -14.88 -15.62 -12.61
C PRO A 319 -15.54 -14.25 -12.39
N PRO A 320 -15.86 -13.50 -13.46
CA PRO A 320 -16.59 -12.24 -13.30
C PRO A 320 -17.99 -12.49 -12.74
N SER A 321 -18.40 -11.69 -11.76
CA SER A 321 -19.72 -11.74 -11.13
C SER A 321 -20.18 -10.33 -10.77
N PRO A 322 -21.40 -9.92 -11.17
CA PRO A 322 -22.01 -8.67 -10.70
C PRO A 322 -22.12 -8.58 -9.18
N GLU A 323 -22.26 -9.70 -8.48
CA GLU A 323 -22.41 -9.76 -7.02
C GLU A 323 -21.19 -9.25 -6.25
N TYR A 324 -20.05 -9.10 -6.92
CA TYR A 324 -18.85 -8.51 -6.33
C TYR A 324 -18.83 -6.99 -6.38
N ALA A 325 -19.69 -6.36 -7.18
CA ALA A 325 -19.82 -4.92 -7.18
C ALA A 325 -20.56 -4.48 -5.91
N VAL A 326 -20.09 -3.39 -5.31
CA VAL A 326 -20.58 -2.88 -4.04
C VAL A 326 -20.59 -1.37 -3.96
N SER A 327 -21.63 -0.82 -3.36
CA SER A 327 -21.69 0.59 -2.97
C SER A 327 -22.15 0.67 -1.51
N PRO A 328 -21.26 0.98 -0.56
CA PRO A 328 -21.68 1.25 0.81
C PRO A 328 -22.58 2.49 0.88
N GLU A 329 -23.35 2.59 1.95
CA GLU A 329 -24.00 3.83 2.33
C GLU A 329 -22.94 4.91 2.59
N LYS A 330 -23.30 6.18 2.32
CA LYS A 330 -22.38 7.29 2.51
C LYS A 330 -22.18 7.55 4.00
N LEU A 331 -20.91 7.62 4.43
CA LEU A 331 -20.58 8.02 5.78
C LEU A 331 -21.04 9.46 6.04
N THR A 332 -21.72 9.67 7.17
CA THR A 332 -22.19 10.99 7.63
C THR A 332 -21.14 11.74 8.45
N SER A 333 -20.06 11.07 8.83
CA SER A 333 -18.93 11.60 9.60
C SER A 333 -17.61 11.12 8.99
N PRO A 334 -16.46 11.75 9.34
CA PRO A 334 -15.15 11.22 9.00
C PRO A 334 -15.00 9.74 9.41
N PRO A 335 -14.24 8.93 8.65
CA PRO A 335 -13.93 7.55 9.03
C PRO A 335 -13.26 7.48 10.40
N SER A 336 -13.64 6.50 11.20
CA SER A 336 -13.01 6.16 12.48
C SER A 336 -12.35 4.77 12.40
N PHE A 337 -11.69 4.32 13.47
CA PHE A 337 -11.16 2.95 13.50
C PHE A 337 -12.24 1.90 13.26
N ASP A 338 -13.43 2.09 13.83
CA ASP A 338 -14.57 1.17 13.69
C ASP A 338 -15.02 1.00 12.24
N THR A 339 -14.89 2.06 11.43
CA THR A 339 -15.23 2.04 9.99
C THR A 339 -14.50 0.91 9.25
N PHE A 340 -13.25 0.63 9.62
CA PHE A 340 -12.41 -0.37 8.96
C PHE A 340 -12.60 -1.79 9.49
N THR A 341 -13.30 -1.97 10.61
CA THR A 341 -13.47 -3.30 11.21
C THR A 341 -14.57 -4.11 10.54
N HIS A 342 -14.53 -5.43 10.68
CA HIS A 342 -15.62 -6.30 10.23
C HIS A 342 -16.97 -6.03 10.96
N LYS A 343 -16.95 -5.28 12.07
CA LYS A 343 -18.13 -4.93 12.88
C LYS A 343 -18.72 -3.57 12.54
N ASN A 344 -18.27 -2.92 11.45
CA ASN A 344 -18.68 -1.57 11.08
C ASN A 344 -20.19 -1.37 10.89
N GLY A 345 -20.96 -2.45 10.66
CA GLY A 345 -22.42 -2.40 10.56
C GLY A 345 -22.95 -1.61 9.35
N LEU A 346 -22.08 -1.27 8.39
CA LEU A 346 -22.44 -0.47 7.24
C LEU A 346 -23.41 -1.21 6.31
N LYS A 347 -24.47 -0.53 5.89
CA LYS A 347 -25.34 -1.02 4.83
C LYS A 347 -24.68 -0.80 3.47
N TYR A 348 -24.99 -1.65 2.52
CA TYR A 348 -24.45 -1.55 1.17
C TYR A 348 -25.39 -2.17 0.12
N GLU A 349 -25.32 -1.66 -1.09
CA GLU A 349 -25.93 -2.25 -2.27
C GLU A 349 -24.92 -3.14 -3.00
N LYS A 350 -25.40 -4.20 -3.66
CA LYS A 350 -24.59 -5.12 -4.48
C LYS A 350 -25.21 -5.31 -5.86
N GLY A 351 -24.42 -5.88 -6.77
CA GLY A 351 -24.95 -6.46 -7.99
C GLY A 351 -24.87 -5.53 -9.21
N ARG A 352 -25.71 -5.84 -10.20
CA ARG A 352 -25.66 -5.23 -11.53
C ARG A 352 -25.85 -3.71 -11.52
N THR A 353 -26.76 -3.19 -10.70
CA THR A 353 -27.04 -1.75 -10.61
C THR A 353 -25.79 -0.96 -10.26
N VAL A 354 -24.99 -1.44 -9.30
CA VAL A 354 -23.73 -0.80 -8.91
C VAL A 354 -22.75 -0.77 -10.09
N LEU A 355 -22.61 -1.87 -10.84
CA LEU A 355 -21.76 -1.91 -12.04
C LEU A 355 -22.19 -0.88 -13.09
N ASP A 356 -23.49 -0.74 -13.32
CA ASP A 356 -24.02 0.19 -14.31
C ASP A 356 -23.77 1.65 -13.90
N ILE A 357 -23.88 1.97 -12.60
CA ILE A 357 -23.46 3.27 -12.06
C ILE A 357 -21.97 3.52 -12.31
N GLN A 358 -21.10 2.53 -12.07
CA GLN A 358 -19.66 2.70 -12.30
C GLN A 358 -19.30 2.86 -13.78
N ARG A 359 -20.10 2.31 -14.71
CA ARG A 359 -19.94 2.56 -16.15
C ARG A 359 -20.24 4.00 -16.52
N VAL A 360 -21.40 4.50 -16.07
CA VAL A 360 -21.77 5.90 -16.27
C VAL A 360 -20.72 6.83 -15.66
N GLU A 361 -20.18 6.47 -14.49
CA GLU A 361 -19.13 7.24 -13.86
C GLU A 361 -17.82 7.24 -14.67
N LEU A 362 -17.41 6.09 -15.20
CA LEU A 362 -16.23 6.01 -16.06
C LEU A 362 -16.40 6.84 -17.33
N ASP A 363 -17.58 6.79 -17.97
CA ASP A 363 -17.87 7.59 -19.16
C ASP A 363 -17.82 9.10 -18.84
N ARG A 364 -18.34 9.52 -17.68
CA ARG A 364 -18.20 10.91 -17.21
C ARG A 364 -16.76 11.33 -16.95
N ILE A 365 -15.90 10.42 -16.48
CA ILE A 365 -14.47 10.70 -16.29
C ILE A 365 -13.80 10.85 -17.66
N GLU A 366 -14.09 9.95 -18.61
CA GLU A 366 -13.54 10.00 -19.96
C GLU A 366 -13.95 11.29 -20.70
N ASP A 367 -15.20 11.73 -20.53
CA ASP A 367 -15.74 12.96 -21.11
C ASP A 367 -15.03 14.25 -20.65
N THR A 368 -14.29 14.20 -19.53
CA THR A 368 -13.43 15.33 -19.12
C THR A 368 -12.29 15.58 -20.11
N LYS A 369 -11.92 14.57 -20.92
CA LYS A 369 -10.84 14.61 -21.91
C LYS A 369 -9.48 15.01 -21.30
N PHE A 370 -9.31 14.80 -20.00
CA PHE A 370 -8.06 15.06 -19.30
C PHE A 370 -6.98 14.10 -19.83
N LYS A 371 -6.04 14.63 -20.61
CA LYS A 371 -5.11 13.83 -21.44
C LYS A 371 -4.30 12.83 -20.63
N ASP A 372 -3.80 13.26 -19.47
CA ASP A 372 -2.81 12.49 -18.70
C ASP A 372 -3.41 11.23 -18.03
N ILE A 373 -4.75 11.06 -18.02
CA ILE A 373 -5.40 9.85 -17.49
C ILE A 373 -6.02 8.96 -18.58
N GLN A 374 -6.04 9.40 -19.83
CA GLN A 374 -6.72 8.65 -20.92
C GLN A 374 -6.07 7.29 -21.16
N GLY A 375 -4.76 7.20 -21.03
CA GLY A 375 -4.03 5.92 -21.10
C GLY A 375 -4.52 4.93 -20.03
N VAL A 376 -4.66 5.39 -18.79
CA VAL A 376 -5.14 4.56 -17.66
C VAL A 376 -6.60 4.14 -17.87
N ILE A 377 -7.46 5.04 -18.35
CA ILE A 377 -8.86 4.72 -18.65
C ILE A 377 -8.94 3.61 -19.69
N THR A 378 -8.30 3.82 -20.85
CA THR A 378 -8.45 2.97 -22.03
C THR A 378 -7.76 1.62 -21.89
N LYS A 379 -6.56 1.58 -21.27
CA LYS A 379 -5.76 0.36 -21.18
C LYS A 379 -5.97 -0.42 -19.89
N LEU A 380 -6.48 0.19 -18.83
CA LEU A 380 -6.66 -0.47 -17.53
C LEU A 380 -8.11 -0.44 -17.04
N VAL A 381 -8.64 0.74 -16.70
CA VAL A 381 -9.88 0.82 -15.91
C VAL A 381 -11.11 0.36 -16.71
N ARG A 382 -11.22 0.74 -17.98
CA ARG A 382 -12.32 0.31 -18.87
C ARG A 382 -12.29 -1.20 -19.12
N PRO A 383 -11.17 -1.82 -19.55
CA PRO A 383 -11.08 -3.28 -19.65
C PRO A 383 -11.42 -4.02 -18.35
N VAL A 384 -10.95 -3.53 -17.20
CA VAL A 384 -11.25 -4.12 -15.88
C VAL A 384 -12.75 -4.06 -15.56
N LEU A 385 -13.38 -2.92 -15.79
CA LEU A 385 -14.82 -2.73 -15.55
C LEU A 385 -15.68 -3.61 -16.49
N GLU A 386 -15.31 -3.67 -17.77
CA GLU A 386 -15.97 -4.50 -18.76
C GLU A 386 -15.87 -5.99 -18.43
N PHE A 387 -14.68 -6.45 -18.02
CA PHE A 387 -14.47 -7.82 -17.56
C PHE A 387 -15.32 -8.11 -16.31
N SER A 388 -15.28 -7.27 -15.28
CA SER A 388 -16.11 -7.42 -14.06
C SER A 388 -17.60 -7.54 -14.39
N GLY A 389 -18.06 -6.80 -15.41
CA GLY A 389 -19.45 -6.81 -15.84
C GLY A 389 -19.83 -7.85 -16.90
N LYS A 390 -18.94 -8.80 -17.26
CA LYS A 390 -19.15 -9.81 -18.32
C LYS A 390 -19.40 -9.22 -19.73
N ARG A 391 -18.91 -8.00 -20.01
CA ARG A 391 -18.95 -7.40 -21.36
C ARG A 391 -17.62 -7.55 -22.11
N GLY A 392 -16.51 -7.67 -21.38
CA GLY A 392 -15.19 -7.99 -21.90
C GLY A 392 -14.77 -9.42 -21.58
N THR A 393 -13.94 -10.01 -22.44
CA THR A 393 -13.42 -11.38 -22.28
C THR A 393 -11.95 -11.42 -21.85
N HIS A 394 -11.24 -10.29 -21.91
CA HIS A 394 -9.81 -10.22 -21.65
C HIS A 394 -9.49 -9.09 -20.67
N LEU A 395 -8.49 -9.31 -19.84
CA LEU A 395 -7.87 -8.31 -18.99
C LEU A 395 -6.49 -7.94 -19.57
N PRO A 396 -6.03 -6.69 -19.39
CA PRO A 396 -4.71 -6.28 -19.83
C PRO A 396 -3.62 -6.97 -19.00
N VAL A 397 -2.44 -7.16 -19.59
CA VAL A 397 -1.25 -7.61 -18.85
C VAL A 397 -0.61 -6.40 -18.18
N GLU A 398 -0.03 -6.57 -16.99
CA GLU A 398 0.50 -5.48 -16.16
C GLU A 398 1.45 -4.53 -16.94
N ALA A 399 2.35 -5.11 -17.74
CA ALA A 399 3.30 -4.34 -18.54
C ALA A 399 2.65 -3.38 -19.54
N THR A 400 1.41 -3.64 -19.97
CA THR A 400 0.75 -2.85 -21.03
C THR A 400 0.17 -1.51 -20.55
N TYR A 401 -0.06 -1.37 -19.25
CA TYR A 401 -0.63 -0.15 -18.66
C TYR A 401 0.27 0.51 -17.62
N CYS A 402 1.37 -0.15 -17.19
CA CYS A 402 2.29 0.34 -16.17
C CYS A 402 2.75 1.79 -16.43
N ALA A 403 3.24 2.07 -17.64
CA ALA A 403 3.70 3.40 -18.02
C ALA A 403 2.56 4.45 -17.98
N ASP A 404 1.33 4.07 -18.34
CA ASP A 404 0.19 4.98 -18.29
C ASP A 404 -0.23 5.31 -16.86
N VAL A 405 -0.18 4.34 -15.93
CA VAL A 405 -0.44 4.58 -14.51
C VAL A 405 0.60 5.54 -13.92
N LEU A 406 1.88 5.29 -14.22
CA LEU A 406 2.97 6.19 -13.82
C LEU A 406 2.78 7.60 -14.39
N GLU A 407 2.46 7.71 -15.69
CA GLU A 407 2.19 9.00 -16.34
C GLU A 407 1.07 9.77 -15.63
N ALA A 408 -0.04 9.08 -15.35
CA ALA A 408 -1.16 9.67 -14.64
C ALA A 408 -0.74 10.18 -13.26
N CYS A 409 0.05 9.42 -12.49
CA CYS A 409 0.57 9.85 -11.19
C CYS A 409 1.52 11.06 -11.29
N LEU A 410 2.31 11.17 -12.36
CA LEU A 410 3.27 12.24 -12.58
C LEU A 410 2.67 13.56 -13.07
N SER A 411 1.37 13.58 -13.44
CA SER A 411 0.76 14.76 -14.05
C SER A 411 0.88 16.01 -13.15
N ARG A 412 1.19 17.13 -13.81
CA ARG A 412 1.47 18.44 -13.19
C ARG A 412 0.21 19.23 -12.85
N GLN A 413 -0.94 18.87 -13.42
CA GLN A 413 -2.24 19.47 -13.11
C GLN A 413 -2.81 18.85 -11.82
N HIS A 414 -2.13 19.13 -10.71
CA HIS A 414 -2.18 18.37 -9.47
C HIS A 414 -3.61 18.18 -8.89
N SER A 415 -4.38 19.28 -8.74
CA SER A 415 -5.69 19.21 -8.07
C SER A 415 -6.77 18.48 -8.87
N GLU A 416 -6.82 18.68 -10.19
CA GLU A 416 -7.79 17.99 -11.05
C GLU A 416 -7.43 16.52 -11.21
N LYS A 417 -6.14 16.22 -11.45
CA LYS A 417 -5.59 14.86 -11.49
C LYS A 417 -6.01 14.07 -10.25
N ILE A 418 -5.75 14.58 -9.05
CA ILE A 418 -6.05 13.86 -7.80
C ILE A 418 -7.53 13.48 -7.71
N ARG A 419 -8.43 14.40 -8.03
CA ARG A 419 -9.87 14.13 -8.03
C ARG A 419 -10.26 13.06 -9.04
N LEU A 420 -9.65 13.06 -10.22
CA LEU A 420 -9.91 12.05 -11.24
C LEU A 420 -9.33 10.68 -10.85
N LEU A 421 -8.13 10.64 -10.26
CA LEU A 421 -7.51 9.42 -9.72
C LEU A 421 -8.36 8.81 -8.60
N TRP A 422 -8.94 9.62 -7.71
CA TRP A 422 -9.90 9.14 -6.71
C TRP A 422 -11.11 8.46 -7.35
N ARG A 423 -11.70 9.10 -8.36
CA ARG A 423 -12.88 8.57 -9.07
C ARG A 423 -12.56 7.27 -9.81
N LEU A 424 -11.41 7.19 -10.48
CA LEU A 424 -10.95 5.97 -11.17
C LEU A 424 -10.67 4.81 -10.20
N LEU A 425 -10.03 5.10 -9.06
CA LEU A 425 -9.85 4.12 -7.98
C LEU A 425 -11.22 3.59 -7.54
N LEU A 426 -12.17 4.48 -7.22
CA LEU A 426 -13.50 4.08 -6.77
C LEU A 426 -14.23 3.24 -7.81
N VAL A 427 -14.09 3.50 -9.12
CA VAL A 427 -14.64 2.63 -10.17
C VAL A 427 -14.11 1.19 -10.04
N MET A 428 -12.79 1.01 -9.86
CA MET A 428 -12.18 -0.32 -9.72
C MET A 428 -12.64 -1.04 -8.45
N TRP A 429 -12.72 -0.33 -7.33
CA TRP A 429 -13.15 -0.89 -6.05
C TRP A 429 -14.65 -1.20 -6.01
N LYS A 430 -15.50 -0.26 -6.44
CA LYS A 430 -16.97 -0.41 -6.43
C LYS A 430 -17.47 -1.39 -7.48
N CYS A 431 -16.74 -1.61 -8.58
CA CYS A 431 -17.10 -2.66 -9.55
C CYS A 431 -16.71 -4.08 -9.12
N GLY A 432 -16.08 -4.24 -7.95
CA GLY A 432 -15.67 -5.55 -7.43
C GLY A 432 -14.40 -6.10 -8.05
N ALA A 433 -13.64 -5.29 -8.81
CA ALA A 433 -12.39 -5.73 -9.40
C ALA A 433 -11.36 -6.06 -8.32
N MET A 434 -11.19 -5.17 -7.34
CA MET A 434 -10.25 -5.36 -6.24
C MET A 434 -10.67 -6.51 -5.32
N TRP A 435 -11.97 -6.71 -5.09
CA TRP A 435 -12.45 -7.88 -4.35
C TRP A 435 -12.01 -9.22 -4.99
N LYS A 436 -12.01 -9.32 -6.32
CA LYS A 436 -11.50 -10.52 -7.01
C LYS A 436 -10.01 -10.75 -6.74
N VAL A 437 -9.22 -9.67 -6.62
CA VAL A 437 -7.80 -9.78 -6.24
C VAL A 437 -7.69 -10.36 -4.84
N VAL A 438 -8.48 -9.86 -3.88
CA VAL A 438 -8.51 -10.36 -2.50
C VAL A 438 -8.86 -11.85 -2.48
N LEU A 439 -9.95 -12.24 -3.14
CA LEU A 439 -10.38 -13.64 -3.25
C LEU A 439 -9.28 -14.53 -3.82
N ALA A 440 -8.64 -14.15 -4.94
CA ALA A 440 -7.52 -14.90 -5.50
C ALA A 440 -6.32 -14.97 -4.54
N SER A 441 -6.01 -13.86 -3.86
CA SER A 441 -4.89 -13.74 -2.92
C SER A 441 -5.02 -14.72 -1.76
N THR A 442 -6.19 -14.85 -1.14
CA THR A 442 -6.40 -15.81 -0.03
C THR A 442 -5.98 -17.26 -0.36
N GLN A 443 -5.98 -17.63 -1.66
CA GLN A 443 -5.68 -18.99 -2.09
C GLN A 443 -4.18 -19.32 -2.12
N TYR A 444 -3.30 -18.32 -1.96
CA TYR A 444 -1.85 -18.55 -1.82
C TYR A 444 -1.53 -19.44 -0.61
N VAL A 445 -2.26 -19.27 0.50
CA VAL A 445 -2.10 -20.09 1.72
C VAL A 445 -2.28 -21.58 1.46
N HIS A 446 -3.20 -21.95 0.56
CA HIS A 446 -3.44 -23.36 0.21
C HIS A 446 -2.37 -23.95 -0.72
N GLN A 447 -1.61 -23.10 -1.42
CA GLN A 447 -0.54 -23.50 -2.33
C GLN A 447 0.85 -23.36 -1.69
N GLY A 448 0.94 -22.75 -0.50
CA GLY A 448 2.20 -22.50 0.20
C GLY A 448 3.06 -21.45 -0.48
N TYR A 449 2.46 -20.57 -1.29
CA TYR A 449 3.17 -19.50 -1.98
C TYR A 449 3.24 -18.27 -1.10
N THR A 450 4.44 -17.69 -0.98
CA THR A 450 4.72 -16.52 -0.14
C THR A 450 5.07 -15.32 -1.00
N ASN A 451 5.13 -14.14 -0.38
CA ASN A 451 5.66 -12.95 -1.02
C ASN A 451 7.19 -13.05 -1.24
N CYS A 452 7.68 -12.41 -2.29
CA CYS A 452 9.09 -12.39 -2.71
C CYS A 452 9.73 -11.02 -2.42
N ASP A 453 9.52 -10.50 -1.20
CA ASP A 453 9.77 -9.08 -0.89
C ASP A 453 11.23 -8.72 -0.69
N ARG A 454 12.08 -9.73 -0.51
CA ARG A 454 13.48 -9.58 -0.18
C ARG A 454 14.37 -10.35 -1.14
N HIS A 455 15.57 -9.82 -1.29
CA HIS A 455 16.68 -10.49 -1.95
C HIS A 455 17.15 -11.70 -1.10
N ARG A 456 16.33 -12.73 -0.99
CA ARG A 456 16.69 -14.02 -0.38
C ARG A 456 17.29 -14.91 -1.46
N ASP A 457 18.53 -14.66 -1.89
CA ASP A 457 19.28 -15.46 -2.87
C ASP A 457 18.58 -15.81 -4.22
N ASP A 458 17.37 -15.29 -4.47
CA ASP A 458 16.50 -15.63 -5.60
C ASP A 458 16.85 -14.86 -6.89
N TYR A 459 17.88 -14.00 -6.86
CA TYR A 459 18.22 -13.09 -7.95
C TYR A 459 19.65 -13.32 -8.46
N ASN A 460 19.75 -13.80 -9.70
CA ASN A 460 20.95 -13.67 -10.52
C ASN A 460 20.81 -12.45 -11.44
N GLU A 461 21.90 -12.02 -12.08
CA GLU A 461 21.94 -10.87 -13.02
C GLU A 461 20.84 -10.90 -14.09
N THR A 462 20.31 -12.07 -14.44
CA THR A 462 19.26 -12.21 -15.46
C THR A 462 17.86 -11.80 -14.98
N THR A 463 17.70 -11.44 -13.70
CA THR A 463 16.42 -10.96 -13.14
C THR A 463 16.32 -9.44 -13.09
N TRP A 464 17.43 -8.73 -13.33
CA TRP A 464 17.49 -7.30 -13.56
C TRP A 464 17.33 -7.00 -15.05
#